data_AF-A0A521YR33-F1
#
_entry.id   AF-A0A521YR33-F1
#
_cell.length_a   1.000
_cell.length_b   1.000
_cell.length_c   1.000
_cell.angle_alpha   90.00
_cell.angle_beta   90.00
_cell.angle_gamma   90.00
#
_symmetry.space_group_name_H-M   'P 1'
#
loop_
_entity.id
_entity.type
_entity.pdbx_description
1 polymer ?
#
loop_
_entity_poly.entity_id
_entity_poly.type
_entity_poly.pdbx_seq_one_letter_code
_entity_poly.pdbx_strand_id
1 'polypeptide(L)'
;MHLRRLPELFCGFERRRGKAPTLYPVACAPQAWAACAPFALLQACLRLEIDAASSTVILRRPRLPRFLDWLSVRGLRIGDGTLDLMLRRHDSSVAVNLVRREGDAEVEVLL
;
A
#
# COMPACT_ATOMS: atom_id res chain seq x y z
N MET A 1 18.01 -13.22 -9.96
CA MET A 1 16.82 -12.51 -9.43
C MET A 1 15.78 -13.49 -8.86
N HIS A 2 16.18 -14.41 -7.98
CA HIS A 2 15.31 -15.50 -7.52
C HIS A 2 14.09 -15.01 -6.69
N LEU A 3 14.14 -13.76 -6.19
CA LEU A 3 13.16 -13.21 -5.25
C LEU A 3 12.34 -12.02 -5.80
N ARG A 4 12.47 -11.68 -7.10
CA ARG A 4 11.74 -10.57 -7.77
C ARG A 4 11.70 -9.26 -6.94
N ARG A 5 12.82 -8.90 -6.30
CA ARG A 5 12.92 -7.71 -5.43
C ARG A 5 13.20 -6.45 -6.24
N LEU A 6 12.69 -5.31 -5.74
CA LEU A 6 13.11 -3.98 -6.23
C LEU A 6 14.59 -3.73 -5.87
N PRO A 7 15.34 -2.96 -6.67
CA PRO A 7 16.73 -2.60 -6.37
C PRO A 7 16.79 -1.67 -5.15
N GLU A 8 17.93 -1.67 -4.45
CA GLU A 8 18.18 -0.83 -3.26
C GLU A 8 18.07 0.67 -3.57
N LEU A 9 18.60 1.08 -4.72
CA LEU A 9 18.56 2.46 -5.20
C LEU A 9 18.40 2.47 -6.71
N PHE A 10 17.75 3.52 -7.21
CA PHE A 10 17.79 3.88 -8.62
C PHE A 10 18.86 4.96 -8.78
N CYS A 11 19.96 4.60 -9.43
CA CYS A 11 21.01 5.53 -9.82
C CYS A 11 20.65 6.22 -11.16
N GLY A 12 21.34 7.30 -11.49
CA GLY A 12 21.08 8.11 -12.70
C GLY A 12 21.53 7.49 -14.02
N PHE A 13 21.71 6.16 -14.10
CA PHE A 13 22.11 5.50 -15.34
C PHE A 13 20.92 5.24 -16.26
N GLU A 14 21.17 5.29 -17.56
CA GLU A 14 20.15 5.00 -18.56
C GLU A 14 19.68 3.54 -18.48
N ARG A 15 18.36 3.34 -18.58
CA ARG A 15 17.75 2.00 -18.60
C ARG A 15 18.08 1.27 -19.90
N ARG A 16 18.87 0.19 -19.79
CA ARG A 16 19.19 -0.69 -20.93
C ARG A 16 18.09 -1.73 -21.16
N ARG A 17 17.44 -1.69 -22.32
CA ARG A 17 16.37 -2.63 -22.69
C ARG A 17 16.91 -4.08 -22.66
N GLY A 18 16.15 -4.99 -22.06
CA GLY A 18 16.51 -6.41 -21.98
C GLY A 18 17.59 -6.76 -20.96
N LYS A 19 18.09 -5.78 -20.17
CA LYS A 19 19.03 -6.03 -19.07
C LYS A 19 18.34 -5.82 -17.72
N ALA A 20 18.72 -6.65 -16.75
CA ALA A 20 18.39 -6.44 -15.35
C ALA A 20 19.08 -5.16 -14.81
N PRO A 21 18.54 -4.52 -13.75
CA PRO A 21 19.29 -3.54 -12.97
C PRO A 21 20.67 -4.05 -12.57
N THR A 22 21.67 -3.17 -12.62
CA THR A 22 23.04 -3.47 -12.19
C THR A 22 23.03 -3.89 -10.73
N LEU A 23 23.68 -5.01 -10.41
CA LEU A 23 23.82 -5.48 -9.04
C LEU A 23 24.74 -4.54 -8.27
N TYR A 24 24.32 -4.18 -7.05
CA TYR A 24 25.13 -3.44 -6.09
C TYR A 24 25.55 -4.43 -4.98
N PRO A 25 26.77 -5.00 -5.03
CA PRO A 25 27.14 -6.17 -4.21
C PRO A 25 27.14 -5.93 -2.70
N VAL A 26 27.32 -4.68 -2.27
CA VAL A 26 27.34 -4.28 -0.86
C VAL A 26 25.96 -3.87 -0.35
N ALA A 27 24.91 -4.08 -1.15
CA ALA A 27 23.55 -3.77 -0.77
C ALA A 27 23.09 -4.59 0.46
N CYS A 28 22.48 -3.92 1.42
CA CYS A 28 21.79 -4.61 2.52
C CYS A 28 20.57 -5.36 1.96
N ALA A 29 20.44 -6.65 2.27
CA ALA A 29 19.31 -7.48 1.81
C ALA A 29 18.62 -8.19 3.00
N PRO A 30 17.35 -7.88 3.31
CA PRO A 30 16.49 -6.83 2.73
C PRO A 30 16.85 -5.43 3.24
N GLN A 31 16.80 -4.43 2.36
CA GLN A 31 17.07 -3.05 2.76
C GLN A 31 15.87 -2.49 3.55
N ALA A 32 16.11 -2.04 4.79
CA ALA A 32 15.08 -1.46 5.65
C ALA A 32 14.36 -0.26 5.00
N TRP A 33 15.05 0.51 4.15
CA TRP A 33 14.47 1.69 3.49
C TRP A 33 13.51 1.36 2.34
N ALA A 34 13.78 0.30 1.56
CA ALA A 34 12.84 -0.17 0.54
C ALA A 34 11.65 -0.94 1.12
N ALA A 35 11.72 -1.41 2.37
CA ALA A 35 10.64 -2.17 3.00
C ALA A 35 9.34 -1.34 3.16
N CYS A 36 9.45 -0.02 3.30
CA CYS A 36 8.31 0.89 3.39
C CYS A 36 7.66 1.19 2.03
N ALA A 37 8.34 0.97 0.91
CA ALA A 37 7.86 1.33 -0.43
C ALA A 37 6.46 0.78 -0.78
N PRO A 38 6.12 -0.52 -0.55
CA PRO A 38 4.77 -1.00 -0.81
C PRO A 38 3.71 -0.30 0.05
N PHE A 39 4.00 -0.02 1.32
CA PHE A 39 3.08 0.68 2.22
C PHE A 39 2.88 2.14 1.80
N ALA A 40 3.96 2.84 1.43
CA ALA A 40 3.90 4.21 0.93
C ALA A 40 3.12 4.29 -0.40
N LEU A 41 3.31 3.32 -1.30
CA LEU A 41 2.54 3.23 -2.53
C LEU A 41 1.04 3.02 -2.25
N LEU A 42 0.70 2.12 -1.32
CA LEU A 42 -0.68 1.90 -0.90
C LEU A 42 -1.28 3.16 -0.28
N GLN A 43 -0.57 3.82 0.63
CA GLN A 43 -1.00 5.07 1.24
C GLN A 43 -1.24 6.14 0.17
N ALA A 44 -0.37 6.28 -0.83
CA ALA A 44 -0.53 7.24 -1.91
C ALA A 44 -1.72 6.90 -2.84
N CYS A 45 -1.94 5.61 -3.12
CA CYS A 45 -3.06 5.14 -3.94
C CYS A 45 -4.41 5.34 -3.27
N LEU A 46 -4.48 5.05 -1.97
CA LEU A 46 -5.71 5.11 -1.18
C LEU A 46 -5.96 6.49 -0.55
N ARG A 47 -4.92 7.34 -0.52
CA ARG A 47 -4.82 8.56 0.30
C ARG A 47 -5.34 8.28 1.71
N LEU A 48 -4.74 7.26 2.31
CA LEU A 48 -5.10 6.76 3.62
C LEU A 48 -4.56 7.70 4.69
N GLU A 49 -5.47 8.21 5.50
CA GLU A 49 -5.22 8.99 6.71
C GLU A 49 -5.76 8.23 7.92
N ILE A 50 -5.14 8.43 9.08
CA ILE A 50 -5.58 7.87 10.35
C ILE A 50 -5.87 9.05 11.27
N ASP A 51 -7.14 9.22 11.64
CA ASP A 51 -7.52 10.08 12.74
C ASP A 51 -7.59 9.24 14.02
N ALA A 52 -6.51 9.26 14.79
CA ALA A 52 -6.39 8.48 16.01
C ALA A 52 -7.30 9.01 17.14
N ALA A 53 -7.69 10.29 17.11
CA ALA A 53 -8.53 10.87 18.16
C ALA A 53 -9.99 10.38 18.04
N SER A 54 -10.45 10.13 16.82
CA SER A 54 -11.78 9.62 16.52
C SER A 54 -11.80 8.12 16.17
N SER A 55 -10.69 7.41 16.37
CA SER A 55 -10.52 5.99 15.99
C SER A 55 -10.89 5.70 14.52
N THR A 56 -10.61 6.62 13.59
CA THR A 56 -11.14 6.55 12.21
C THR A 56 -10.05 6.39 11.14
N VAL A 57 -10.25 5.44 10.22
CA VAL A 57 -9.53 5.36 8.93
C VAL A 57 -10.23 6.24 7.92
N ILE A 58 -9.52 7.15 7.28
CA ILE A 58 -10.06 7.99 6.22
C ILE A 58 -9.41 7.60 4.89
N LEU A 59 -10.23 7.27 3.89
CA LEU A 59 -9.79 6.99 2.52
C LEU A 59 -10.27 8.09 1.59
N ARG A 60 -9.36 8.94 1.09
CA ARG A 60 -9.72 10.06 0.20
C ARG A 60 -9.55 9.70 -1.26
N ARG A 61 -10.64 9.64 -2.00
CA ARG A 61 -10.70 9.30 -3.44
C ARG A 61 -9.83 8.08 -3.76
N PRO A 62 -10.03 6.95 -3.05
CA PRO A 62 -9.14 5.82 -3.17
C PRO A 62 -9.11 5.31 -4.61
N ARG A 63 -7.90 5.00 -5.08
CA ARG A 63 -7.66 4.43 -6.41
C ARG A 63 -6.77 3.21 -6.29
N LEU A 64 -6.97 2.23 -7.16
CA LEU A 64 -6.04 1.12 -7.32
C LEU A 64 -5.34 1.24 -8.69
N PRO A 65 -4.03 0.98 -8.77
CA PRO A 65 -3.34 0.90 -10.04
C PRO A 65 -3.97 -0.12 -10.99
N ARG A 66 -3.81 0.07 -12.31
CA ARG A 66 -4.39 -0.82 -13.34
C ARG A 66 -4.00 -2.30 -13.21
N PHE A 67 -2.85 -2.59 -12.58
CA PHE A 67 -2.38 -3.96 -12.37
C PHE A 67 -2.95 -4.61 -11.10
N LEU A 68 -3.66 -3.86 -10.25
CA LEU A 68 -4.14 -4.30 -8.94
C LEU A 68 -5.67 -4.29 -8.92
N ASP A 69 -6.29 -5.45 -9.14
CA ASP A 69 -7.75 -5.59 -9.25
C ASP A 69 -8.45 -5.49 -7.90
N TRP A 70 -7.79 -5.96 -6.84
CA TRP A 70 -8.30 -5.95 -5.49
C TRP A 70 -7.16 -5.83 -4.48
N LEU A 71 -7.49 -5.37 -3.28
CA LEU A 71 -6.59 -5.25 -2.15
C LEU A 71 -7.38 -5.61 -0.88
N SER A 72 -6.83 -6.51 -0.06
CA SER A 72 -7.36 -6.78 1.28
C SER A 72 -6.38 -6.27 2.33
N VAL A 73 -6.90 -5.45 3.24
CA VAL A 73 -6.20 -4.99 4.44
C VAL A 73 -6.87 -5.68 5.62
N ARG A 74 -6.12 -6.46 6.40
CA ARG A 74 -6.65 -7.23 7.54
C ARG A 74 -5.91 -6.84 8.80
N GLY A 75 -6.63 -6.79 9.91
CA GLY A 75 -6.08 -6.46 11.22
C GLY A 75 -5.57 -5.02 11.29
N LEU A 76 -6.22 -4.08 10.60
CA LEU A 76 -5.87 -2.66 10.71
C LEU A 76 -6.35 -2.15 12.08
N ARG A 77 -5.41 -1.94 13.00
CA ARG A 77 -5.70 -1.54 14.38
C ARG A 77 -5.60 -0.04 14.55
N ILE A 78 -6.60 0.56 15.22
CA ILE A 78 -6.63 1.98 15.58
C ILE A 78 -7.28 2.08 16.96
N GLY A 79 -6.56 2.68 17.91
CA GLY A 79 -6.96 2.62 19.32
C GLY A 79 -7.12 1.16 19.75
N ASP A 80 -8.25 0.88 20.39
CA ASP A 80 -8.63 -0.47 20.81
C ASP A 80 -9.46 -1.23 19.75
N GLY A 81 -9.79 -0.57 18.63
CA GLY A 81 -10.54 -1.15 17.53
C GLY A 81 -9.68 -1.80 16.46
N THR A 82 -10.33 -2.65 15.63
CA THR A 82 -9.70 -3.35 14.51
C THR A 82 -10.65 -3.43 13.31
N LEU A 83 -10.10 -3.22 12.11
CA LEU A 83 -10.82 -3.27 10.84
C LEU A 83 -10.19 -4.25 9.85
N ASP A 84 -11.04 -4.97 9.12
CA ASP A 84 -10.66 -5.65 7.89
C ASP A 84 -11.41 -5.01 6.71
N LEU A 85 -10.66 -4.55 5.70
CA LEU A 85 -11.17 -3.85 4.52
C LEU A 85 -10.87 -4.66 3.25
N MET A 86 -11.82 -4.69 2.32
CA MET A 86 -11.65 -5.23 0.97
C MET A 86 -11.94 -4.11 -0.05
N LEU A 87 -10.91 -3.75 -0.80
CA LEU A 87 -10.99 -2.77 -1.87
C LEU A 87 -10.99 -3.49 -3.22
N ARG A 88 -11.93 -3.14 -4.10
CA ARG A 88 -12.04 -3.73 -5.44
C ARG A 88 -12.15 -2.64 -6.49
N ARG A 89 -11.29 -2.71 -7.51
CA ARG A 89 -11.28 -1.74 -8.60
C ARG A 89 -12.51 -1.96 -9.49
N HIS A 90 -13.18 -0.87 -9.85
CA HIS A 90 -14.26 -0.82 -10.84
C HIS A 90 -13.94 0.31 -11.80
N ASP A 91 -13.61 0.03 -13.07
CA ASP A 91 -13.29 1.04 -14.09
C ASP A 91 -12.47 2.24 -13.58
N SER A 92 -13.14 3.34 -13.23
CA SER A 92 -12.56 4.60 -12.73
C SER A 92 -12.63 4.82 -11.21
N SER A 93 -13.22 3.90 -10.44
CA SER A 93 -13.45 3.97 -9.00
C SER A 93 -12.98 2.71 -8.26
N VAL A 94 -13.08 2.77 -6.93
CA VAL A 94 -12.77 1.65 -6.04
C VAL A 94 -13.94 1.48 -5.10
N ALA A 95 -14.52 0.28 -5.07
CA ALA A 95 -15.47 -0.12 -4.03
C ALA A 95 -14.69 -0.52 -2.78
N VAL A 96 -15.09 0.01 -1.62
CA VAL A 96 -14.52 -0.32 -0.32
C VAL A 96 -15.57 -1.06 0.50
N ASN A 97 -15.26 -2.28 0.93
CA ASN A 97 -16.13 -3.10 1.75
C ASN A 97 -15.49 -3.27 3.13
N LEU A 98 -16.25 -2.97 4.19
CA LEU A 98 -15.91 -3.32 5.55
C LEU A 98 -16.25 -4.80 5.78
N VAL A 99 -15.23 -5.65 5.91
CA VAL A 99 -15.38 -7.10 6.05
C VAL A 99 -15.55 -7.48 7.51
N ARG A 100 -14.79 -6.84 8.41
CA ARG A 100 -14.87 -7.04 9.85
C ARG A 100 -14.58 -5.74 10.57
N ARG A 101 -15.31 -5.52 11.67
CA ARG A 101 -15.07 -4.45 12.63
C ARG A 101 -15.16 -5.01 14.04
N GLU A 102 -14.18 -4.67 14.85
CA GLU A 102 -14.14 -4.94 16.29
C GLU A 102 -13.85 -3.63 17.02
N GLY A 103 -14.51 -3.40 18.16
CA GLY A 103 -14.37 -2.16 18.91
C GLY A 103 -14.99 -0.93 18.23
N ASP A 104 -14.44 0.23 18.55
CA ASP A 104 -14.94 1.55 18.14
C ASP A 104 -14.39 2.01 16.78
N ALA A 105 -13.41 1.33 16.19
CA ALA A 105 -12.77 1.76 14.95
C ALA A 105 -13.77 2.00 13.79
N GLU A 106 -13.63 3.12 13.10
CA GLU A 106 -14.47 3.52 11.98
C GLU A 106 -13.70 3.61 10.67
N VAL A 107 -14.42 3.56 9.55
CA VAL A 107 -13.87 3.83 8.22
C VAL A 107 -14.75 4.82 7.46
N GLU A 108 -14.15 5.89 6.98
CA GLU A 108 -14.78 6.90 6.15
C GLU A 108 -14.19 6.91 4.74
N VAL A 109 -15.06 6.98 3.73
CA VAL A 109 -14.66 7.04 2.32
C VAL A 109 -15.16 8.35 1.71
N LEU A 110 -14.21 9.21 1.32
CA LEU A 110 -14.50 10.54 0.78
C LEU A 110 -14.21 10.55 -0.72
N LEU A 111 -15.24 10.62 -1.58
CA LEU A 111 -15.12 10.46 -3.04
C LEU A 111 -14.71 11.73 -3.81
#